data_AF-W2SP61-F1
#
_entry.id   AF-W2SP61-F1
#
_cell.length_a   1.000
_cell.length_b   1.000
_cell.length_c   1.000
_cell.angle_alpha   90.00
_cell.angle_beta   90.00
_cell.angle_gamma   90.00
#
_symmetry.space_group_name_H-M   'P 1'
#
loop_
_entity.id
_entity.type
_entity.pdbx_description
1 polymer ?
#
loop_
_entity_poly.entity_id
_entity_poly.type
_entity_poly.pdbx_seq_one_letter_code
_entity_poly.pdbx_strand_id
1 'polypeptide(L)'
;MEPEPERMKLPPHLGTSGRRIQLVANFVPLSQQPDLCCAQYHVEFEPQVESKSFRHQILKQERIQEHIGTTFIFDGMILYTVNDRNFEVNDFYNKEF
;
A
#
# COMPACT_ATOMS: atom_id res chain seq x y z
N MET A 1 -34.48 21.03 26.58
CA MET A 1 -33.04 20.92 26.89
C MET A 1 -32.38 20.32 25.67
N GLU A 2 -31.55 21.08 24.97
CA GLU A 2 -30.67 20.51 23.94
C GLU A 2 -29.61 19.63 24.63
N PRO A 3 -29.28 18.46 24.09
CA PRO A 3 -28.21 17.64 24.65
C PRO A 3 -26.87 18.36 24.47
N GLU A 4 -26.07 18.43 25.54
CA GLU A 4 -24.68 18.89 25.46
C GLU A 4 -23.91 18.01 24.47
N PRO A 5 -23.10 18.58 23.56
CA PRO A 5 -22.29 17.77 22.66
C PRO A 5 -21.31 16.95 23.49
N GLU A 6 -21.30 15.63 23.28
CA GLU A 6 -20.35 14.70 23.90
C GLU A 6 -18.92 15.25 23.73
N ARG A 7 -18.34 15.73 24.84
CA ARG A 7 -16.94 16.16 24.85
C ARG A 7 -16.09 14.94 24.57
N MET A 8 -15.60 14.83 23.34
CA MET A 8 -14.60 13.85 22.93
C MET A 8 -13.44 13.93 23.93
N LYS A 9 -13.27 12.89 24.75
CA LYS A 9 -12.24 12.85 25.79
C LYS A 9 -10.89 12.88 25.09
N LEU A 10 -10.05 13.86 25.43
CA LEU A 10 -8.70 13.94 24.89
C LEU A 10 -7.92 12.68 25.29
N PRO A 11 -6.98 12.21 24.44
CA PRO A 11 -6.10 11.09 24.80
C PRO A 11 -5.36 11.41 26.11
N PRO A 12 -5.04 10.40 26.94
CA PRO A 12 -4.42 10.61 28.26
C PRO A 12 -3.03 11.26 28.21
N HIS A 13 -2.42 11.35 27.02
CA HIS A 13 -1.10 11.94 26.80
C HIS A 13 -1.14 13.40 26.33
N LEU A 14 -2.33 14.01 26.18
CA LEU A 14 -2.43 15.41 25.76
C LEU A 14 -2.32 16.36 26.97
N GLY A 15 -1.29 17.21 26.97
CA GLY A 15 -1.14 18.27 27.97
C GLY A 15 -2.27 19.31 27.86
N THR A 16 -2.74 19.83 29.00
CA THR A 16 -3.87 20.77 29.06
C THR A 16 -3.49 22.18 29.51
N SER A 17 -2.26 22.39 29.99
CA SER A 17 -1.79 23.67 30.52
C SER A 17 -1.28 24.62 29.44
N GLY A 18 -1.31 25.93 29.73
CA GLY A 18 -0.69 26.97 28.91
C GLY A 18 -1.67 27.68 27.97
N ARG A 19 -1.11 28.52 27.08
CA ARG A 19 -1.88 29.30 26.10
C ARG A 19 -1.81 28.64 24.73
N ARG A 20 -2.95 28.50 24.06
CA ARG A 20 -3.00 28.02 22.67
C ARG A 20 -2.27 28.98 21.74
N ILE A 21 -1.41 28.45 20.89
CA ILE A 21 -0.69 29.17 19.85
C ILE A 21 -0.85 28.43 18.52
N GLN A 22 -0.88 29.17 17.41
CA GLN A 22 -0.86 28.57 16.08
C GLN A 22 0.58 28.19 15.73
N LEU A 23 0.78 26.94 15.35
CA LEU A 23 2.07 26.43 14.87
C LEU A 23 1.96 26.07 13.40
N VAL A 24 3.10 26.11 12.72
CA VAL A 24 3.30 25.52 11.40
C VAL A 24 4.35 24.45 11.51
N ALA A 25 4.23 23.41 10.71
CA ALA A 25 5.19 22.32 10.65
C ALA A 25 5.29 21.82 9.21
N ASN A 26 6.39 21.12 8.91
CA ASN A 26 6.70 20.56 7.61
C ASN A 26 5.98 19.21 7.38
N PHE A 27 4.68 19.16 7.65
CA PHE A 27 3.82 18.01 7.38
C PHE A 27 2.86 18.34 6.25
N VAL A 28 2.71 17.40 5.31
CA VAL A 28 1.69 17.45 4.27
C VAL A 28 0.61 16.44 4.63
N PRO A 29 -0.66 16.85 4.77
CA PRO A 29 -1.74 15.90 5.04
C PRO A 29 -1.91 14.99 3.83
N LEU A 30 -1.92 13.68 4.07
CA LEU A 30 -2.25 12.69 3.05
C LEU A 30 -3.75 12.37 3.14
N SER A 31 -4.43 12.35 1.99
CA SER A 31 -5.81 11.88 1.91
C SER A 31 -5.86 10.39 2.25
N GLN A 32 -6.69 10.03 3.21
CA GLN A 32 -6.90 8.62 3.55
C GLN A 32 -7.85 7.99 2.54
N GLN A 33 -7.55 6.76 2.12
CA GLN A 33 -8.47 5.88 1.39
C GLN A 33 -8.73 4.66 2.27
N PRO A 34 -9.72 4.72 3.19
CA PRO A 34 -9.97 3.65 4.17
C PRO A 34 -10.33 2.31 3.52
N ASP A 35 -10.94 2.34 2.34
CA ASP A 35 -11.36 1.16 1.59
C ASP A 35 -10.23 0.57 0.73
N LEU A 36 -9.05 1.20 0.72
CA LEU A 36 -7.91 0.70 -0.05
C LEU A 36 -7.29 -0.51 0.66
N CYS A 37 -7.43 -1.69 0.07
CA CYS A 37 -6.75 -2.90 0.51
C CYS A 37 -5.35 -3.00 -0.12
N CYS A 38 -4.36 -3.34 0.69
CA CYS A 38 -3.01 -3.66 0.22
C CYS A 38 -2.81 -5.17 0.31
N ALA A 39 -2.64 -5.83 -0.83
CA ALA A 39 -2.43 -7.26 -0.90
C ALA A 39 -0.94 -7.59 -1.08
N GLN A 40 -0.46 -8.59 -0.34
CA GLN A 40 0.92 -9.06 -0.38
C GLN A 40 1.00 -10.43 -1.05
N TYR A 41 1.92 -10.58 -2.00
CA TYR A 41 2.15 -11.81 -2.75
C TYR A 41 3.62 -12.23 -2.67
N HIS A 42 3.86 -13.54 -2.65
CA HIS A 42 5.18 -14.13 -2.90
C HIS A 42 5.31 -14.42 -4.40
N VAL A 43 6.39 -13.93 -5.01
CA VAL A 43 6.65 -14.06 -6.44
C VAL A 43 7.79 -15.05 -6.65
N GLU A 44 7.47 -16.14 -7.34
CA GLU A 44 8.45 -17.13 -7.79
C GLU A 44 8.65 -17.00 -9.30
N PHE A 45 9.85 -17.34 -9.76
CA PHE A 45 10.22 -17.28 -11.17
C PHE A 45 10.64 -18.68 -11.62
N GLU A 46 10.10 -19.14 -12.75
CA GLU A 46 10.50 -20.38 -13.41
C GLU A 46 10.93 -20.07 -14.85
N PRO A 47 12.20 -20.28 -15.23
CA PRO A 47 13.31 -20.73 -14.38
C PRO A 47 13.70 -19.70 -13.31
N GLN A 48 14.39 -20.17 -12.27
CA GLN A 48 14.87 -19.31 -11.19
C GLN A 48 15.75 -18.18 -11.73
N VAL A 49 15.46 -16.95 -11.28
CA VAL A 49 16.18 -15.74 -11.68
C VAL A 49 16.93 -15.15 -10.48
N GLU A 50 18.25 -15.34 -10.47
CA GLU A 50 19.11 -14.80 -9.41
C GLU A 50 19.12 -13.27 -9.38
N SER A 51 19.20 -12.63 -10.55
CA SER A 51 19.32 -11.19 -10.67
C SER A 51 18.05 -10.47 -10.22
N LYS A 52 18.12 -9.78 -9.07
CA LYS A 52 17.04 -8.92 -8.55
C LYS A 52 16.62 -7.86 -9.57
N SER A 53 17.57 -7.20 -10.24
CA SER A 53 17.25 -6.17 -11.23
C SER A 53 16.51 -6.75 -12.44
N PHE A 54 16.86 -7.98 -12.86
CA PHE A 54 16.15 -8.65 -13.94
C PHE A 54 14.72 -9.03 -13.54
N ARG A 55 14.51 -9.54 -12.32
CA ARG A 55 13.16 -9.76 -11.76
C ARG A 55 12.32 -8.48 -11.79
N HIS A 56 12.90 -7.32 -11.45
CA HIS A 56 12.19 -6.04 -11.54
C HIS A 56 11.84 -5.67 -12.99
N GLN A 57 12.72 -5.96 -13.95
CA GLN A 57 12.43 -5.71 -15.36
C GLN A 57 11.31 -6.62 -15.88
N ILE A 58 11.26 -7.88 -15.43
CA ILE A 58 10.18 -8.81 -15.80
C ILE A 58 8.81 -8.27 -15.37
N LEU A 59 8.67 -7.82 -14.12
CA LEU A 59 7.41 -7.25 -13.62
C LEU A 59 7.02 -5.92 -14.29
N LYS A 60 7.97 -5.24 -14.94
CA LYS A 60 7.71 -4.01 -15.71
C LYS A 60 7.29 -4.26 -17.15
N GLN A 61 7.28 -5.52 -17.61
CA GLN A 61 6.78 -5.84 -18.94
C GLN A 61 5.28 -5.54 -19.01
N GLU A 62 4.84 -4.96 -20.12
CA GLU A 62 3.45 -4.53 -20.34
C GLU A 62 2.45 -5.65 -20.07
N ARG A 63 2.71 -6.86 -20.59
CA ARG A 63 1.90 -8.06 -20.35
C ARG A 63 1.69 -8.40 -18.87
N ILE A 64 2.69 -8.15 -18.02
CA ILE A 64 2.58 -8.41 -16.58
C ILE A 64 1.81 -7.28 -15.90
N GLN A 65 2.09 -6.04 -16.28
CA GLN A 65 1.40 -4.85 -15.74
C GLN A 65 -0.08 -4.78 -16.11
N GLU A 66 -0.51 -5.37 -17.24
CA GLU A 66 -1.93 -5.56 -17.56
C GLU A 66 -2.68 -6.36 -16.47
N HIS A 67 -1.97 -7.26 -15.79
CA HIS A 67 -2.53 -8.10 -14.74
C HIS A 67 -2.34 -7.44 -13.37
N ILE A 68 -1.09 -7.19 -12.96
CA ILE A 68 -0.80 -6.72 -11.59
C ILE A 68 -1.03 -5.21 -11.39
N GLY A 69 -1.23 -4.47 -12.48
CA GLY A 69 -1.29 -3.02 -12.49
C GLY A 69 0.09 -2.35 -12.62
N THR A 70 0.07 -1.04 -12.85
CA THR A 70 1.29 -0.23 -12.99
C THR A 70 1.83 0.31 -11.66
N THR A 71 1.00 0.29 -10.62
CA THR A 71 1.35 0.78 -9.27
C THR A 71 1.51 -0.38 -8.32
N PHE A 72 2.76 -0.72 -8.01
CA PHE A 72 3.11 -1.78 -7.08
C PHE A 72 4.44 -1.50 -6.40
N ILE A 73 4.68 -2.18 -5.29
CA ILE A 73 5.98 -2.20 -4.61
C ILE A 73 6.52 -3.63 -4.72
N PHE A 74 7.78 -3.77 -5.15
CA PHE A 74 8.42 -5.07 -5.30
C PHE A 74 9.85 -5.01 -4.77
N ASP A 75 10.24 -6.01 -3.97
CA ASP A 75 11.58 -6.08 -3.39
C ASP A 75 12.50 -7.14 -4.04
N GLY A 76 11.98 -7.91 -5.00
CA GLY A 76 12.65 -9.05 -5.62
C GLY A 76 11.92 -10.38 -5.38
N MET A 77 11.19 -10.52 -4.28
CA MET A 77 10.41 -11.73 -3.96
C MET A 77 9.00 -11.40 -3.48
N ILE A 78 8.81 -10.29 -2.77
CA ILE A 78 7.52 -9.87 -2.24
C ILE A 78 6.98 -8.72 -3.09
N LEU A 79 5.74 -8.88 -3.54
CA LEU A 79 4.99 -7.90 -4.31
C LEU A 79 3.81 -7.37 -3.47
N TYR A 80 3.68 -6.06 -3.37
CA TYR A 80 2.51 -5.39 -2.81
C TYR A 80 1.74 -4.68 -3.91
N THR A 81 0.44 -4.94 -3.99
CA THR A 81 -0.47 -4.28 -4.93
C THR A 81 -1.60 -3.59 -4.17
N VAL A 82 -2.16 -2.54 -4.77
CA VAL A 82 -3.24 -1.70 -4.20
C VAL A 82 -4.58 -1.94 -4.90
N ASN A 83 -4.80 -3.13 -5.45
CA ASN A 83 -5.97 -3.44 -6.26
C ASN A 83 -6.98 -4.31 -5.48
N ASP A 84 -8.26 -4.07 -5.72
CA ASP A 84 -9.41 -4.81 -5.17
C ASP A 84 -9.56 -6.21 -5.81
N ARG A 85 -8.68 -6.53 -6.77
CA ARG A 85 -8.61 -7.84 -7.42
C ARG A 85 -7.72 -8.75 -6.58
N ASN A 86 -8.35 -9.69 -5.88
CA ASN A 86 -7.65 -10.87 -5.38
C ASN A 86 -7.12 -11.63 -6.61
N PHE A 87 -5.81 -11.58 -6.84
CA PHE A 87 -5.18 -12.47 -7.81
C PHE A 87 -5.34 -13.89 -7.30
N GLU A 88 -5.92 -14.79 -8.08
CA GLU A 88 -5.85 -16.20 -7.73
C GLU A 88 -4.40 -16.66 -7.89
N VAL A 89 -3.93 -17.43 -6.92
CA VAL A 89 -2.51 -17.78 -6.66
C VAL A 89 -1.82 -18.48 -7.85
N ASN A 90 -2.54 -18.82 -8.93
CA ASN A 90 -2.06 -19.60 -10.07
C ASN A 90 -2.10 -18.90 -11.44
N ASP A 91 -2.37 -17.59 -11.52
CA ASP A 91 -2.62 -16.91 -12.81
C ASP A 91 -1.38 -16.73 -13.72
N PHE A 92 -0.20 -17.18 -13.32
CA PHE A 92 1.04 -16.98 -14.09
C PHE A 92 1.77 -18.29 -14.42
N TYR A 93 1.02 -19.30 -14.87
CA TYR A 93 1.58 -20.43 -15.62
C TYR A 93 1.44 -20.20 -17.13
N ASN A 94 2.59 -20.04 -17.80
CA ASN A 94 2.86 -20.28 -19.23
C ASN A 94 1.68 -20.18 -20.21
N LYS A 95 1.51 -19.03 -20.86
CA LYS A 95 1.01 -19.00 -22.24
C LYS A 95 2.18 -18.89 -23.20
N GLU A 96 2.70 -20.07 -23.49
CA GLU A 96 3.57 -20.53 -24.59
C GLU A 96 4.89 -19.78 -24.88
N PHE A 97 5.86 -20.60 -25.30
CA PHE A 97 7.26 -20.30 -25.61
C PHE A 97 7.44 -19.29 -26.75
#